data_AF-A0A8H6AMJ8-F1
#
_entry.id   AF-A0A8H6AMJ8-F1
#
_cell.length_a   1.000
_cell.length_b   1.000
_cell.length_c   1.000
_cell.angle_alpha   90.00
_cell.angle_beta   90.00
_cell.angle_gamma   90.00
#
_symmetry.space_group_name_H-M   'P 1'
#
loop_
_entity.id
_entity.type
_entity.pdbx_description
1 polymer ?
#
loop_
_entity_poly.entity_id
_entity_poly.type
_entity_poly.pdbx_seq_one_letter_code
_entity_poly.pdbx_strand_id
1 'polypeptide(L)'
;MEELSGCWREAARADAVAIELLKIRTHLTSSSVALLSSSSSHLHSPSLSDSHPDSPDISEYEIITAILRHVEQTSRLLRDLHDLFPIFRLRVPVVIYYLTVILPCLQKTLRDMLAFLLCDDWSIRMKWMLMHERLNVQGGMTLALRFVMYVDFLVQCVRLLSRSPTYDPTTLELLRLRILRLRSLRGIPAPPVPIQPHLAPAQPNLMEIERRHWAEKIFDDHAQPLSQALLKHRRESRCWGPSMNLMKLGIPPQSKVLFKLSFDKNHLSVTLYLDDTTLHQSPHLLCRWMDKQNNPHYSSFGVHELCIRRHGSALCFKRWRMVLFHCSFVALKARSQLTNLIPRDDYIIAGEVKIFQGDAKPGLGKRVTGHILDDGFHHSLFVYENQQTHTLRLHAAVANGELRKCPIWTAFITDLQVTSDTWLARHSRHRVWVKDLHLYVFCDEYSRRAQVRKHGEFELNFVHGAAADAFISVFYPLDSDSESERAIEDMPGHASAEL
;
A
#
# COMPACT_ATOMS: atom_id res chain seq x y z
N MET A 1 -0.42 27.90 -12.54
CA MET A 1 -0.38 27.66 -11.08
C MET A 1 -1.77 27.78 -10.45
N GLU A 2 -2.59 28.79 -10.77
CA GLU A 2 -3.97 28.88 -10.24
C GLU A 2 -4.85 27.67 -10.60
N GLU A 3 -4.72 27.10 -11.81
CA GLU A 3 -5.45 25.88 -12.19
C GLU A 3 -5.05 24.66 -11.34
N LEU A 4 -3.79 24.59 -10.89
CA LEU A 4 -3.29 23.51 -10.00
C LEU A 4 -3.89 23.61 -8.60
N SER A 5 -4.20 24.83 -8.13
CA SER A 5 -4.96 25.05 -6.90
C SER A 5 -6.39 24.52 -6.98
N GLY A 6 -6.91 24.30 -8.19
CA GLY A 6 -8.24 23.73 -8.42
C GLY A 6 -8.38 22.34 -7.81
N CYS A 7 -7.40 21.45 -8.03
CA CYS A 7 -7.41 20.13 -7.42
C CYS A 7 -7.46 20.20 -5.89
N TRP A 8 -6.65 21.08 -5.30
CA TRP A 8 -6.60 21.24 -3.85
C TRP A 8 -7.92 21.74 -3.26
N ARG A 9 -8.49 22.80 -3.87
CA ARG A 9 -9.77 23.37 -3.44
C ARG A 9 -10.91 22.36 -3.51
N GLU A 10 -10.97 21.58 -4.59
CA GLU A 10 -12.04 20.58 -4.75
C GLU A 10 -11.80 19.34 -3.88
N ALA A 11 -10.56 19.01 -3.52
CA ALA A 11 -10.28 18.00 -2.50
C ALA A 11 -10.82 18.44 -1.12
N ALA A 12 -10.55 19.68 -0.71
CA ALA A 12 -11.09 20.24 0.53
C ALA A 12 -12.63 20.27 0.53
N ARG A 13 -13.25 20.58 -0.61
CA ARG A 13 -14.71 20.53 -0.77
C ARG A 13 -15.25 19.11 -0.65
N ALA A 14 -14.57 18.13 -1.25
CA ALA A 14 -14.93 16.72 -1.14
C ALA A 14 -14.82 16.21 0.31
N ASP A 15 -13.81 16.63 1.07
CA ASP A 15 -13.73 16.31 2.51
C ASP A 15 -14.95 16.86 3.27
N ALA A 16 -15.33 18.11 3.02
CA ALA A 16 -16.49 18.72 3.68
C ALA A 16 -17.78 17.91 3.41
N VAL A 17 -17.99 17.49 2.16
CA VAL A 17 -19.09 16.60 1.79
C VAL A 17 -18.99 15.25 2.52
N ALA A 18 -17.80 14.64 2.56
CA ALA A 18 -17.59 13.36 3.22
C ALA A 18 -17.87 13.42 4.73
N ILE A 19 -17.50 14.52 5.39
CA ILE A 19 -17.79 14.75 6.82
C ILE A 19 -19.31 14.76 7.06
N GLU A 20 -20.06 15.53 6.26
CA GLU A 20 -21.51 15.61 6.42
C GLU A 20 -22.22 14.30 6.06
N LEU A 21 -21.80 13.60 5.01
CA LEU A 21 -22.33 12.28 4.67
C LEU A 21 -22.04 11.24 5.76
N LEU A 22 -20.87 11.33 6.41
CA LEU A 22 -20.54 10.46 7.53
C LEU A 22 -21.49 10.70 8.71
N LYS A 23 -21.77 11.96 9.05
CA LYS A 23 -22.75 12.32 10.10
C LYS A 23 -24.14 11.76 9.81
N ILE A 24 -24.62 11.93 8.57
CA ILE A 24 -25.89 11.36 8.10
C ILE A 24 -25.89 9.84 8.27
N ARG A 25 -24.87 9.17 7.76
CA ARG A 25 -24.76 7.71 7.84
C ARG A 25 -24.80 7.23 9.29
N THR A 26 -24.03 7.86 10.19
CA THR A 26 -23.99 7.49 11.60
C THR A 26 -25.34 7.69 12.29
N HIS A 27 -26.03 8.80 11.99
CA HIS A 27 -27.34 9.09 12.56
C HIS A 27 -28.38 8.05 12.13
N LEU A 28 -28.44 7.72 10.83
CA LEU A 28 -29.41 6.75 10.31
C LEU A 28 -29.16 5.35 10.88
N THR A 29 -27.90 4.93 11.07
CA THR A 29 -27.61 3.65 11.76
C THR A 29 -28.06 3.65 13.22
N SER A 30 -27.85 4.74 13.95
CA SER A 30 -28.25 4.82 15.36
C SER A 30 -29.78 4.80 15.51
N SER A 31 -30.52 5.46 14.61
CA SER A 31 -31.98 5.45 14.61
C SER A 31 -32.56 4.06 14.29
N SER A 32 -31.96 3.30 13.36
CA SER A 32 -32.40 1.94 13.05
C SER A 32 -32.17 0.96 14.20
N VAL A 33 -31.04 1.06 14.91
CA VAL A 33 -30.76 0.22 16.09
C VAL A 33 -31.70 0.57 17.25
N ALA A 34 -32.00 1.86 17.46
CA ALA A 34 -32.94 2.29 18.50
C ALA A 34 -34.36 1.74 18.30
N LEU A 35 -34.86 1.73 17.06
CA LEU A 35 -36.18 1.19 16.72
C LEU A 35 -36.26 -0.33 16.92
N LEU A 36 -35.18 -1.07 16.61
CA LEU A 36 -35.12 -2.51 16.86
C LEU A 36 -35.07 -2.83 18.36
N SER A 37 -34.39 -2.00 19.17
CA SER A 37 -34.38 -2.17 20.63
C SER A 37 -35.71 -1.80 21.31
N SER A 38 -36.52 -0.90 20.73
CA SER A 38 -37.86 -0.58 21.24
C SER A 38 -38.95 -1.56 20.79
N SER A 39 -38.64 -2.49 19.88
CA SER A 39 -39.60 -3.49 19.36
C SER A 39 -39.67 -4.79 20.18
N SER A 40 -38.86 -4.93 21.24
CA SER A 40 -38.72 -6.17 22.01
C SER A 40 -39.76 -6.35 23.14
N SER A 41 -40.85 -5.58 23.15
CA SER A 41 -41.87 -5.70 24.19
C SER A 41 -43.28 -5.64 23.61
N HIS A 42 -43.71 -6.65 22.84
CA HIS A 42 -45.11 -7.09 22.81
C HIS A 42 -45.19 -8.49 22.16
N LEU A 43 -45.51 -9.50 22.98
CA LEU A 43 -45.98 -10.82 22.53
C LEU A 43 -47.42 -10.68 22.03
N HIS A 44 -47.72 -11.12 20.80
CA HIS A 44 -48.95 -11.86 20.45
C HIS A 44 -48.85 -12.53 19.06
N SER A 45 -49.55 -13.65 18.95
CA SER A 45 -49.45 -14.77 17.99
C SER A 45 -49.95 -14.47 16.55
N PRO A 46 -49.70 -15.37 15.56
CA PRO A 46 -49.73 -15.04 14.13
C PRO A 46 -51.06 -15.33 13.44
N SER A 47 -51.42 -14.51 12.44
CA SER A 47 -52.39 -14.85 11.41
C SER A 47 -51.80 -14.61 10.02
N LEU A 48 -52.02 -15.58 9.12
CA LEU A 48 -51.60 -15.60 7.72
C LEU A 48 -52.32 -14.51 6.90
N SER A 49 -51.57 -13.76 6.08
CA SER A 49 -52.01 -13.38 4.74
C SER A 49 -50.86 -12.85 3.88
N ASP A 50 -50.95 -13.18 2.60
CA ASP A 50 -50.15 -12.79 1.44
C ASP A 50 -49.48 -11.41 1.49
N SER A 51 -48.22 -11.34 1.05
CA SER A 51 -47.78 -10.34 0.06
C SER A 51 -46.38 -10.66 -0.49
N HIS A 52 -46.32 -10.52 -1.81
CA HIS A 52 -45.19 -10.41 -2.75
C HIS A 52 -43.73 -10.39 -2.23
N PRO A 53 -42.78 -11.01 -2.98
CA PRO A 53 -41.37 -10.82 -2.75
C PRO A 53 -40.94 -9.48 -3.37
N ASP A 54 -40.94 -8.42 -2.57
CA ASP A 54 -40.27 -7.19 -2.95
C ASP A 54 -38.77 -7.47 -3.13
N SER A 55 -38.27 -7.06 -4.30
CA SER A 55 -36.86 -7.03 -4.67
C SER A 55 -36.01 -6.35 -3.59
N PRO A 56 -34.71 -6.71 -3.44
CA PRO A 56 -33.88 -6.18 -2.35
C PRO A 56 -33.66 -4.68 -2.57
N ASP A 57 -34.40 -3.87 -1.81
CA ASP A 57 -34.21 -2.44 -1.73
C ASP A 57 -32.81 -2.21 -1.15
N ILE A 58 -31.88 -1.77 -1.99
CA ILE A 58 -30.50 -1.44 -1.59
C ILE A 58 -30.63 -0.44 -0.44
N SER A 59 -30.29 -0.87 0.78
CA SER A 59 -30.48 -0.05 1.99
C SER A 59 -29.89 1.33 1.78
N GLU A 60 -30.59 2.42 2.14
CA GLU A 60 -30.08 3.80 2.06
C GLU A 60 -28.64 3.91 2.61
N TYR A 61 -28.34 3.11 3.64
CA TYR A 61 -27.01 2.95 4.21
C TYR A 61 -25.93 2.55 3.19
N GLU A 62 -26.22 1.60 2.32
CA GLU A 62 -25.32 1.12 1.26
C GLU A 62 -25.07 2.22 0.22
N ILE A 63 -26.13 2.95 -0.17
CA ILE A 63 -26.03 4.07 -1.11
C ILE A 63 -25.16 5.19 -0.52
N ILE A 64 -25.43 5.61 0.72
CA ILE A 64 -24.63 6.63 1.41
C ILE A 64 -23.17 6.18 1.52
N THR A 65 -22.96 4.91 1.91
CA THR A 65 -21.62 4.34 2.05
C THR A 65 -20.88 4.29 0.71
N ALA A 66 -21.58 3.96 -0.38
CA ALA A 66 -21.01 3.97 -1.72
C ALA A 66 -20.61 5.39 -2.13
N ILE A 67 -21.50 6.39 -1.99
CA ILE A 67 -21.18 7.78 -2.34
C ILE A 67 -20.03 8.31 -1.48
N LEU A 68 -20.10 8.12 -0.16
CA LEU A 68 -19.06 8.54 0.79
C LEU A 68 -17.68 7.99 0.38
N ARG A 69 -17.60 6.69 0.06
CA ARG A 69 -16.35 6.05 -0.36
C ARG A 69 -15.76 6.72 -1.61
N HIS A 70 -16.59 7.00 -2.62
CA HIS A 70 -16.11 7.62 -3.85
C HIS A 70 -15.78 9.11 -3.67
N VAL A 71 -16.48 9.84 -2.79
CA VAL A 71 -16.14 11.21 -2.42
C VAL A 71 -14.78 11.26 -1.72
N GLU A 72 -14.54 10.38 -0.74
CA GLU A 72 -13.24 10.26 -0.06
C GLU A 72 -12.13 9.89 -1.06
N GLN A 73 -12.41 8.97 -1.99
CA GLN A 73 -11.46 8.58 -3.04
C GLN A 73 -11.16 9.72 -4.02
N THR A 74 -12.17 10.51 -4.39
CA THR A 74 -12.02 11.71 -5.22
C THR A 74 -11.10 12.72 -4.55
N SER A 75 -11.35 13.01 -3.27
CA SER A 75 -10.51 13.90 -2.46
C SER A 75 -9.05 13.45 -2.44
N ARG A 76 -8.83 12.14 -2.18
CA ARG A 76 -7.50 11.54 -2.19
C ARG A 76 -6.79 11.72 -3.54
N LEU A 77 -7.45 11.38 -4.65
CA LEU A 77 -6.86 11.44 -5.99
C LEU A 77 -6.52 12.87 -6.40
N LEU A 78 -7.33 13.85 -6.03
CA LEU A 78 -7.06 15.27 -6.29
C LEU A 78 -5.82 15.76 -5.54
N ARG A 79 -5.65 15.36 -4.27
CA ARG A 79 -4.40 15.61 -3.52
C ARG A 79 -3.21 14.91 -4.15
N ASP A 80 -3.41 13.69 -4.62
CA ASP A 80 -2.34 12.92 -5.27
C ASP A 80 -1.85 13.60 -6.54
N LEU A 81 -2.75 14.07 -7.40
CA LEU A 81 -2.39 14.90 -8.56
C LEU A 81 -1.62 16.15 -8.13
N HIS A 82 -2.15 16.88 -7.14
CA HIS A 82 -1.52 18.11 -6.67
C HIS A 82 -0.08 17.88 -6.18
N ASP A 83 0.15 16.84 -5.37
CA ASP A 83 1.47 16.51 -4.83
C ASP A 83 2.46 16.07 -5.91
N LEU A 84 1.97 15.54 -7.02
CA LEU A 84 2.78 15.05 -8.13
C LEU A 84 3.15 16.16 -9.13
N PHE A 85 2.42 17.28 -9.17
CA PHE A 85 2.69 18.37 -10.11
C PHE A 85 4.10 18.99 -9.98
N PRO A 86 4.64 19.24 -8.76
CA PRO A 86 5.99 19.79 -8.62
C PRO A 86 7.09 18.86 -9.15
N ILE A 87 6.82 17.55 -9.19
CA ILE A 87 7.76 16.52 -9.62
C ILE A 87 7.66 16.29 -11.13
N PHE A 88 6.43 16.17 -11.66
CA PHE A 88 6.19 15.90 -13.09
C PHE A 88 5.89 17.16 -13.92
N ARG A 89 6.61 18.27 -13.67
CA ARG A 89 6.30 19.61 -14.23
C ARG A 89 6.09 19.61 -15.75
N LEU A 90 6.90 18.87 -16.49
CA LEU A 90 6.84 18.80 -17.95
C LEU A 90 5.56 18.12 -18.49
N ARG A 91 4.92 17.26 -17.69
CA ARG A 91 3.69 16.54 -18.06
C ARG A 91 2.43 17.21 -17.51
N VAL A 92 2.57 18.16 -16.59
CA VAL A 92 1.44 18.91 -16.02
C VAL A 92 0.55 19.53 -17.11
N PRO A 93 1.06 20.16 -18.19
CA PRO A 93 0.21 20.71 -19.25
C PRO A 93 -0.72 19.67 -19.89
N VAL A 94 -0.26 18.43 -20.04
CA VAL A 94 -1.06 17.34 -20.61
C VAL A 94 -2.24 17.02 -19.70
N VAL A 95 -2.00 16.93 -18.39
CA VAL A 95 -3.03 16.58 -17.40
C VAL A 95 -3.97 17.76 -17.13
N ILE A 96 -3.48 19.00 -17.20
CA ILE A 96 -4.31 20.21 -17.05
C ILE A 96 -5.48 20.17 -18.04
N TYR A 97 -5.25 19.80 -19.30
CA TYR A 97 -6.31 19.68 -20.29
C TYR A 97 -7.46 18.78 -19.77
N TYR A 98 -7.15 17.57 -19.31
CA TYR A 98 -8.16 16.67 -18.75
C TYR A 98 -8.81 17.22 -17.47
N LEU A 99 -8.05 17.95 -16.63
CA LEU A 99 -8.60 18.60 -15.44
C LEU A 99 -9.59 19.71 -15.76
N THR A 100 -9.37 20.50 -16.81
CA THR A 100 -10.35 21.51 -17.26
C THR A 100 -11.68 20.88 -17.70
N VAL A 101 -11.65 19.62 -18.16
CA VAL A 101 -12.85 18.85 -18.53
C VAL A 101 -13.61 18.38 -17.29
N ILE A 102 -12.94 17.79 -16.29
CA ILE A 102 -13.63 17.19 -15.13
C ILE A 102 -13.94 18.17 -13.99
N LEU A 103 -13.02 19.08 -13.65
CA LEU A 103 -13.11 19.87 -12.41
C LEU A 103 -14.40 20.69 -12.33
N PRO A 104 -14.87 21.39 -13.38
CA PRO A 104 -16.13 22.14 -13.30
C PRO A 104 -17.37 21.26 -13.01
N CYS A 105 -17.43 20.05 -13.57
CA CYS A 105 -18.50 19.09 -13.29
C CYS A 105 -18.47 18.63 -11.83
N LEU A 106 -17.29 18.24 -11.37
CA LEU A 106 -17.06 17.79 -10.01
C LEU A 106 -17.38 18.90 -9.00
N GLN A 107 -16.85 20.09 -9.23
CA GLN A 107 -17.09 21.30 -8.44
C GLN A 107 -18.57 21.62 -8.34
N LYS A 108 -19.30 21.60 -9.46
CA LYS A 108 -20.75 21.83 -9.44
C LYS A 108 -21.45 20.77 -8.61
N THR A 109 -21.15 19.48 -8.80
CA THR A 109 -21.73 18.39 -8.00
C THR A 109 -21.47 18.57 -6.50
N LEU A 110 -20.23 18.83 -6.10
CA LEU A 110 -19.87 19.01 -4.69
C LEU A 110 -20.51 20.25 -4.06
N ARG A 111 -20.58 21.36 -4.81
CA ARG A 111 -21.29 22.58 -4.36
C ARG A 111 -22.78 22.34 -4.19
N ASP A 112 -23.41 21.72 -5.18
CA ASP A 112 -24.82 21.37 -5.15
C ASP A 112 -25.10 20.49 -3.92
N MET A 113 -24.27 19.49 -3.63
CA MET A 113 -24.40 18.65 -2.41
C MET A 113 -24.29 19.48 -1.13
N LEU A 114 -23.26 20.32 -1.01
CA LEU A 114 -23.06 21.14 0.20
C LEU A 114 -24.21 22.10 0.46
N ALA A 115 -24.87 22.61 -0.58
CA ALA A 115 -26.05 23.48 -0.42
C ALA A 115 -27.18 22.79 0.36
N PHE A 116 -27.34 21.48 0.22
CA PHE A 116 -28.30 20.71 1.03
C PHE A 116 -27.73 20.30 2.39
N LEU A 117 -26.48 19.83 2.41
CA LEU A 117 -25.86 19.26 3.60
C LEU A 117 -25.61 20.30 4.72
N LEU A 118 -25.32 21.54 4.33
CA LEU A 118 -25.02 22.65 5.25
C LEU A 118 -26.24 23.50 5.62
N CYS A 119 -27.45 23.15 5.17
CA CYS A 119 -28.66 23.90 5.53
C CYS A 119 -29.04 23.61 7.00
N ASP A 120 -28.97 24.59 7.88
CA ASP A 120 -29.23 24.39 9.32
C ASP A 120 -30.72 24.18 9.64
N ASP A 121 -31.62 24.60 8.76
CA ASP A 121 -33.08 24.51 8.95
C ASP A 121 -33.63 23.08 8.80
N TRP A 122 -32.83 22.15 8.29
CA TRP A 122 -33.28 20.80 7.95
C TRP A 122 -32.76 19.75 8.91
N SER A 123 -33.63 18.79 9.26
CA SER A 123 -33.22 17.59 9.98
C SER A 123 -32.21 16.77 9.14
N ILE A 124 -31.35 15.99 9.81
CA ILE A 124 -30.32 15.16 9.15
C ILE A 124 -30.92 14.24 8.07
N ARG A 125 -32.11 13.66 8.34
CA ARG A 125 -32.82 12.82 7.36
C ARG A 125 -33.34 13.64 6.17
N MET A 126 -33.89 14.82 6.41
CA MET A 126 -34.38 15.70 5.35
C MET A 126 -33.23 16.18 4.44
N LYS A 127 -32.07 16.52 5.01
CA LYS A 127 -30.85 16.85 4.25
C LYS A 127 -30.49 15.76 3.25
N TRP A 128 -30.47 14.50 3.71
CA TRP A 128 -30.18 13.35 2.84
C TRP A 128 -31.26 13.17 1.77
N MET A 129 -32.54 13.10 2.15
CA MET A 129 -33.62 12.82 1.21
C MET A 129 -33.67 13.86 0.08
N LEU A 130 -33.67 15.15 0.41
CA LEU A 130 -33.74 16.22 -0.59
C LEU A 130 -32.48 16.23 -1.47
N MET A 131 -31.29 16.08 -0.88
CA MET A 131 -30.05 16.02 -1.65
C MET A 131 -30.06 14.82 -2.61
N HIS A 132 -30.41 13.64 -2.11
CA HIS A 132 -30.42 12.42 -2.91
C HIS A 132 -31.47 12.52 -4.03
N GLU A 133 -32.72 12.83 -3.72
CA GLU A 133 -33.79 12.97 -4.70
C GLU A 133 -33.44 13.96 -5.81
N ARG A 134 -32.99 15.17 -5.45
CA ARG A 134 -32.71 16.24 -6.43
C ARG A 134 -31.47 15.98 -7.27
N LEU A 135 -30.44 15.36 -6.69
CA LEU A 135 -29.17 15.15 -7.37
C LEU A 135 -29.11 13.80 -8.08
N ASN A 136 -29.88 12.79 -7.68
CA ASN A 136 -29.75 11.44 -8.22
C ASN A 136 -30.24 11.29 -9.67
N VAL A 137 -30.95 12.26 -10.22
CA VAL A 137 -31.44 12.24 -11.62
C VAL A 137 -30.70 13.20 -12.55
N GLN A 138 -29.75 13.98 -12.02
CA GLN A 138 -29.07 15.00 -12.81
C GLN A 138 -28.10 14.43 -13.84
N GLY A 139 -28.23 14.87 -15.08
CA GLY A 139 -27.27 14.53 -16.14
C GLY A 139 -27.41 13.11 -16.68
N GLY A 140 -28.60 12.50 -16.52
CA GLY A 140 -28.93 11.20 -17.10
C GLY A 140 -28.28 10.00 -16.40
N MET A 141 -27.78 10.16 -15.17
CA MET A 141 -27.21 9.08 -14.37
C MET A 141 -27.29 9.37 -12.87
N THR A 142 -27.19 8.32 -12.05
CA THR A 142 -27.25 8.40 -10.59
C THR A 142 -26.08 9.20 -10.00
N LEU A 143 -26.28 9.79 -8.83
CA LEU A 143 -25.21 10.51 -8.12
C LEU A 143 -24.02 9.59 -7.82
N ALA A 144 -24.30 8.34 -7.42
CA ALA A 144 -23.27 7.34 -7.21
C ALA A 144 -22.46 7.05 -8.49
N LEU A 145 -23.14 6.82 -9.63
CA LEU A 145 -22.48 6.54 -10.91
C LEU A 145 -21.68 7.76 -11.42
N ARG A 146 -22.12 8.99 -11.14
CA ARG A 146 -21.33 10.21 -11.41
C ARG A 146 -20.00 10.18 -10.68
N PHE A 147 -19.99 9.81 -9.40
CA PHE A 147 -18.75 9.73 -8.63
C PHE A 147 -17.84 8.58 -9.04
N VAL A 148 -18.40 7.42 -9.43
CA VAL A 148 -17.62 6.33 -10.06
C VAL A 148 -16.88 6.87 -11.28
N MET A 149 -17.61 7.53 -12.19
CA MET A 149 -17.02 8.13 -13.39
C MET A 149 -15.94 9.17 -13.06
N TYR A 150 -16.16 10.04 -12.07
CA TYR A 150 -15.15 11.02 -11.65
C TYR A 150 -13.90 10.36 -11.10
N VAL A 151 -14.07 9.34 -10.25
CA VAL A 151 -12.96 8.57 -9.68
C VAL A 151 -12.16 7.88 -10.78
N ASP A 152 -12.82 7.17 -11.70
CA ASP A 152 -12.14 6.45 -12.78
C ASP A 152 -11.35 7.41 -13.68
N PHE A 153 -11.94 8.58 -13.99
CA PHE A 153 -11.26 9.60 -14.79
C PHE A 153 -10.03 10.18 -14.06
N LEU A 154 -10.16 10.48 -12.76
CA LEU A 154 -9.03 10.96 -11.96
C LEU A 154 -7.94 9.91 -11.77
N VAL A 155 -8.31 8.61 -11.66
CA VAL A 155 -7.34 7.50 -11.65
C VAL A 155 -6.53 7.51 -12.94
N GLN A 156 -7.19 7.64 -14.10
CA GLN A 156 -6.49 7.73 -15.38
C GLN A 156 -5.61 8.99 -15.48
N CYS A 157 -6.04 10.13 -14.93
CA CYS A 157 -5.20 11.33 -14.85
C CYS A 157 -3.93 11.11 -14.00
N VAL A 158 -4.05 10.45 -12.85
CA VAL A 158 -2.90 10.10 -12.00
C VAL A 158 -1.96 9.16 -12.74
N ARG A 159 -2.50 8.12 -13.40
CA ARG A 159 -1.74 7.13 -14.18
C ARG A 159 -1.03 7.75 -15.38
N LEU A 160 -1.69 8.67 -16.07
CA LEU A 160 -1.11 9.46 -17.16
C LEU A 160 0.06 10.31 -16.64
N LEU A 161 -0.14 11.03 -15.54
CA LEU A 161 0.90 11.87 -14.93
C LEU A 161 2.12 11.04 -14.54
N SER A 162 1.90 9.89 -13.91
CA SER A 162 2.95 9.00 -13.40
C SER A 162 3.56 8.04 -14.42
N ARG A 163 3.02 7.96 -15.65
CA ARG A 163 3.36 6.91 -16.65
C ARG A 163 3.18 5.49 -16.10
N SER A 164 2.08 5.27 -15.39
CA SER A 164 1.74 3.93 -14.90
C SER A 164 1.56 2.95 -16.08
N PRO A 165 2.03 1.70 -15.97
CA PRO A 165 1.76 0.67 -16.99
C PRO A 165 0.27 0.34 -17.10
N THR A 166 -0.52 0.68 -16.09
CA THR A 166 -1.98 0.47 -16.05
C THR A 166 -2.78 1.64 -16.62
N TYR A 167 -2.10 2.67 -17.14
CA TYR A 167 -2.72 3.77 -17.85
C TYR A 167 -3.42 3.23 -19.10
N ASP A 168 -4.66 3.64 -19.37
CA ASP A 168 -5.35 3.28 -20.62
C ASP A 168 -5.88 4.54 -21.33
N PRO A 169 -5.28 4.94 -22.46
CA PRO A 169 -5.69 6.11 -23.21
C PRO A 169 -7.12 5.96 -23.76
N THR A 170 -7.55 4.74 -24.12
CA THR A 170 -8.90 4.49 -24.64
C THR A 170 -9.95 4.75 -23.57
N THR A 171 -9.74 4.20 -22.37
CA THR A 171 -10.62 4.45 -21.23
C THR A 171 -10.66 5.93 -20.86
N LEU A 172 -9.51 6.63 -20.84
CA LEU A 172 -9.47 8.06 -20.54
C LEU A 172 -10.30 8.88 -21.54
N GLU A 173 -10.16 8.61 -22.84
CA GLU A 173 -10.91 9.31 -23.88
C GLU A 173 -12.41 9.00 -23.84
N LEU A 174 -12.80 7.76 -23.59
CA LEU A 174 -14.21 7.39 -23.40
C LEU A 174 -14.83 8.12 -22.20
N LEU A 175 -14.12 8.17 -21.07
CA LEU A 175 -14.57 8.92 -19.89
C LEU A 175 -14.62 10.42 -20.18
N ARG A 176 -13.66 10.97 -20.95
CA ARG A 176 -13.68 12.38 -21.38
C ARG A 176 -14.96 12.71 -22.14
N LEU A 177 -15.35 11.89 -23.11
CA LEU A 177 -16.59 12.08 -23.88
C LEU A 177 -17.83 12.00 -22.99
N ARG A 178 -17.87 11.06 -22.04
CA ARG A 178 -18.98 10.95 -21.07
C ARG A 178 -19.08 12.20 -20.18
N ILE A 179 -17.96 12.73 -19.70
CA ILE A 179 -17.93 13.96 -18.90
C ILE A 179 -18.37 15.16 -19.74
N LEU A 180 -17.91 15.29 -21.00
CA LEU A 180 -18.36 16.38 -21.89
C LEU A 180 -19.88 16.34 -22.12
N ARG A 181 -20.46 15.15 -22.29
CA ARG A 181 -21.92 15.00 -22.35
C ARG A 181 -22.58 15.45 -21.05
N LEU A 182 -22.04 15.05 -19.89
CA LEU A 182 -22.54 15.49 -18.59
C LEU A 182 -22.45 17.02 -18.42
N ARG A 183 -21.37 17.66 -18.89
CA ARG A 183 -21.23 19.13 -18.89
C ARG A 183 -22.36 19.79 -19.66
N SER A 184 -22.59 19.32 -20.89
CA SER A 184 -23.66 19.84 -21.76
C SER A 184 -25.03 19.70 -21.08
N LEU A 185 -25.35 18.54 -20.52
CA LEU A 185 -26.62 18.29 -19.83
C LEU A 185 -26.80 19.14 -18.56
N ARG A 186 -25.71 19.66 -17.98
CA ARG A 186 -25.73 20.50 -16.77
C ARG A 186 -25.52 21.99 -17.06
N GLY A 187 -25.52 22.38 -18.34
CA GLY A 187 -25.32 23.77 -18.76
C GLY A 187 -23.94 24.32 -18.37
N ILE A 188 -22.93 23.46 -18.23
CA ILE A 188 -21.56 23.89 -17.94
C ILE A 188 -20.87 24.20 -19.28
N PRO A 189 -20.23 25.39 -19.44
CA PRO A 189 -19.56 25.77 -20.69
C PRO A 189 -18.58 24.70 -21.18
N ALA A 190 -18.39 24.59 -22.49
CA ALA A 190 -17.38 23.72 -23.06
C ALA A 190 -15.97 24.14 -22.56
N PRO A 191 -15.03 23.19 -22.39
CA PRO A 191 -13.65 23.55 -22.09
C PRO A 191 -13.06 24.39 -23.24
N PRO A 192 -12.08 25.27 -22.96
CA PRO A 192 -11.37 25.99 -24.01
C PRO A 192 -10.81 25.03 -25.06
N VAL A 193 -10.93 25.38 -26.34
CA VAL A 193 -10.36 24.57 -27.42
C VAL A 193 -8.84 24.59 -27.26
N PRO A 194 -8.17 23.44 -27.13
CA PRO A 194 -6.73 23.42 -27.01
C PRO A 194 -6.10 23.89 -28.34
N ILE A 195 -5.08 24.75 -28.24
CA ILE A 195 -4.36 25.34 -29.39
C ILE A 195 -3.73 24.24 -30.27
N GLN A 196 -3.40 23.10 -29.67
CA GLN A 196 -2.96 21.89 -30.37
C GLN A 196 -3.92 20.74 -30.09
N PRO A 197 -4.18 19.85 -31.07
CA PRO A 197 -4.97 18.66 -30.83
C PRO A 197 -4.32 17.84 -29.72
N HIS A 198 -5.04 17.73 -28.61
CA HIS A 198 -4.57 16.98 -27.46
C HIS A 198 -4.72 15.49 -27.74
N LEU A 199 -3.61 14.78 -27.92
CA LEU A 199 -3.59 13.33 -28.02
C LEU A 199 -3.12 12.74 -26.70
N ALA A 200 -3.93 11.84 -26.16
CA ALA A 200 -3.56 11.03 -25.01
C ALA A 200 -2.26 10.28 -25.37
N PRO A 201 -1.18 10.41 -24.58
CA PRO A 201 0.06 9.68 -24.84
C PRO A 201 -0.18 8.17 -24.96
N ALA A 202 0.66 7.46 -25.71
CA ALA A 202 0.59 6.01 -25.77
C ALA A 202 0.93 5.38 -24.40
N GLN A 203 0.46 4.15 -24.19
CA GLN A 203 0.91 3.34 -23.06
C GLN A 203 2.43 3.14 -23.11
N PRO A 204 3.10 3.03 -21.94
CA PRO A 204 4.49 2.64 -21.92
C PRO A 204 4.68 1.26 -22.56
N ASN A 205 5.69 1.10 -23.41
CA ASN A 205 5.96 -0.19 -24.04
C ASN A 205 6.66 -1.16 -23.06
N LEU A 206 6.75 -2.45 -23.43
CA LEU A 206 7.35 -3.47 -22.54
C LEU A 206 8.79 -3.14 -22.12
N MET A 207 9.60 -2.63 -23.05
CA MET A 207 10.98 -2.22 -22.73
C MET A 207 11.02 -1.07 -21.72
N GLU A 208 10.12 -0.10 -21.82
CA GLU A 208 10.01 1.00 -20.86
C GLU A 208 9.57 0.51 -19.49
N ILE A 209 8.67 -0.49 -19.43
CA ILE A 209 8.22 -1.10 -18.18
C ILE A 209 9.35 -1.89 -17.51
N GLU A 210 10.11 -2.67 -18.29
CA GLU A 210 11.25 -3.44 -17.78
C GLU A 210 12.36 -2.52 -17.24
N ARG A 211 12.60 -1.38 -17.90
CA ARG A 211 13.57 -0.35 -17.49
C ARG A 211 13.15 0.49 -16.27
N ARG A 212 11.96 0.27 -15.71
CA ARG A 212 11.55 0.94 -14.47
C ARG A 212 12.47 0.51 -13.33
N HIS A 213 12.75 1.46 -12.44
CA HIS A 213 13.58 1.22 -11.28
C HIS A 213 12.86 0.24 -10.34
N TRP A 214 13.58 -0.71 -9.73
CA TRP A 214 12.97 -1.73 -8.85
C TRP A 214 11.99 -1.14 -7.83
N ALA A 215 12.31 0.02 -7.23
CA ALA A 215 11.47 0.68 -6.22
C ALA A 215 10.08 1.11 -6.74
N GLU A 216 9.96 1.33 -8.05
CA GLU A 216 8.67 1.58 -8.69
C GLU A 216 7.81 0.32 -8.75
N LYS A 217 8.43 -0.85 -8.87
CA LYS A 217 7.77 -2.15 -9.08
C LYS A 217 7.28 -2.76 -7.77
N ILE A 218 7.96 -2.50 -6.64
CA ILE A 218 7.67 -3.21 -5.37
C ILE A 218 6.26 -2.95 -4.81
N PHE A 219 5.64 -1.84 -5.20
CA PHE A 219 4.31 -1.44 -4.76
C PHE A 219 3.24 -1.58 -5.85
N ASP A 220 3.62 -1.99 -7.07
CA ASP A 220 2.70 -2.24 -8.17
C ASP A 220 1.93 -3.56 -7.97
N ASP A 221 2.57 -4.55 -7.35
CA ASP A 221 2.01 -5.90 -7.28
C ASP A 221 0.83 -5.99 -6.28
N HIS A 222 -0.31 -6.43 -6.81
CA HIS A 222 -1.54 -6.68 -6.06
C HIS A 222 -1.51 -8.02 -5.28
N ALA A 223 -0.43 -8.81 -5.42
CA ALA A 223 -0.14 -10.02 -4.64
C ALA A 223 0.24 -9.67 -3.19
N GLN A 224 -0.65 -8.95 -2.53
CA GLN A 224 -0.56 -8.63 -1.12
C GLN A 224 -1.01 -9.87 -0.36
N PRO A 225 -0.22 -10.40 0.59
CA PRO A 225 -0.75 -11.38 1.50
C PRO A 225 -2.02 -10.85 2.20
N LEU A 226 -2.84 -11.71 2.78
CA LEU A 226 -4.18 -11.32 3.25
C LEU A 226 -4.26 -10.99 4.75
N SER A 227 -3.15 -11.04 5.51
CA SER A 227 -3.17 -10.76 6.96
C SER A 227 -3.55 -9.30 7.26
N GLN A 228 -4.85 -9.08 7.46
CA GLN A 228 -5.49 -7.85 7.90
C GLN A 228 -5.67 -7.86 9.43
N ALA A 229 -4.63 -8.22 10.20
CA ALA A 229 -4.70 -8.08 11.64
C ALA A 229 -4.80 -6.59 12.02
N LEU A 230 -5.96 -6.18 12.51
CA LEU A 230 -6.24 -4.81 12.91
C LEU A 230 -5.45 -4.47 14.19
N LEU A 231 -4.49 -3.56 14.10
CA LEU A 231 -3.73 -3.13 15.28
C LEU A 231 -4.64 -2.31 16.22
N LYS A 232 -4.67 -2.70 17.51
CA LYS A 232 -5.55 -2.13 18.55
C LYS A 232 -5.28 -0.66 18.89
N HIS A 233 -4.12 -0.11 18.52
CA HIS A 233 -3.72 1.28 18.81
C HIS A 233 -3.42 2.05 17.52
N ARG A 234 -4.34 2.94 17.14
CA ARG A 234 -4.16 3.91 16.05
C ARG A 234 -3.67 5.23 16.63
N ARG A 235 -2.38 5.52 16.46
CA ARG A 235 -1.84 6.87 16.65
C ARG A 235 -1.83 7.57 15.30
N GLU A 236 -2.18 8.85 15.28
CA GLU A 236 -2.06 9.70 14.10
C GLU A 236 -0.59 9.80 13.66
N SER A 237 -0.35 9.71 12.36
CA SER A 237 0.96 9.94 11.77
C SER A 237 1.29 11.42 11.81
N ARG A 238 2.53 11.76 12.14
CA ARG A 238 3.01 13.14 12.24
C ARG A 238 4.28 13.31 11.43
N CYS A 239 4.45 14.49 10.85
CA CYS A 239 5.74 14.94 10.32
C CYS A 239 6.31 15.98 11.28
N TRP A 240 7.59 15.84 11.62
CA TRP A 240 8.32 16.80 12.46
C TRP A 240 9.36 17.58 11.65
N GLY A 241 9.35 17.46 10.32
CA GLY A 241 10.20 18.23 9.44
C GLY A 241 9.78 19.71 9.41
N PRO A 242 10.71 20.63 9.13
CA PRO A 242 10.36 22.04 8.95
C PRO A 242 9.45 22.21 7.74
N SER A 243 8.44 23.07 7.86
CA SER A 243 7.59 23.42 6.71
C SER A 243 8.38 24.24 5.69
N MET A 244 8.48 23.72 4.47
CA MET A 244 9.17 24.32 3.34
C MET A 244 8.17 24.88 2.32
N ASN A 245 8.50 26.02 1.73
CA ASN A 245 7.77 26.54 0.57
C ASN A 245 8.31 25.92 -0.72
N LEU A 246 7.61 26.13 -1.84
CA LEU A 246 7.95 25.50 -3.13
C LEU A 246 9.39 25.79 -3.59
N MET A 247 9.92 26.99 -3.32
CA MET A 247 11.30 27.36 -3.65
C MET A 247 12.31 26.58 -2.79
N LYS A 248 12.04 26.46 -1.48
CA LYS A 248 12.88 25.72 -0.54
C LYS A 248 12.82 24.20 -0.73
N LEU A 249 11.75 23.67 -1.33
CA LEU A 249 11.66 22.24 -1.64
C LEU A 249 12.73 21.79 -2.64
N GLY A 250 13.23 22.69 -3.49
CA GLY A 250 14.37 22.43 -4.37
C GLY A 250 14.18 21.30 -5.38
N ILE A 251 12.95 20.78 -5.57
CA ILE A 251 12.68 19.60 -6.41
C ILE A 251 13.04 19.92 -7.88
N PRO A 252 14.02 19.21 -8.45
CA PRO A 252 14.41 19.43 -9.84
C PRO A 252 13.32 19.03 -10.84
N PRO A 253 13.19 19.73 -11.98
CA PRO A 253 12.09 19.53 -12.94
C PRO A 253 12.11 18.17 -13.67
N GLN A 254 13.19 17.39 -13.54
CA GLN A 254 13.35 16.07 -14.15
C GLN A 254 13.38 14.95 -13.10
N SER A 255 12.99 15.23 -11.86
CA SER A 255 12.91 14.22 -10.82
C SER A 255 11.99 13.07 -11.19
N LYS A 256 12.44 11.85 -10.91
CA LYS A 256 11.70 10.61 -11.19
C LYS A 256 11.07 10.08 -9.90
N VAL A 257 9.73 10.08 -9.83
CA VAL A 257 9.03 9.45 -8.69
C VAL A 257 9.28 7.95 -8.72
N LEU A 258 9.71 7.40 -7.58
CA LEU A 258 9.84 5.97 -7.35
C LEU A 258 8.50 5.41 -6.84
N PHE A 259 8.00 5.94 -5.74
CA PHE A 259 6.69 5.58 -5.22
C PHE A 259 6.12 6.70 -4.34
N LYS A 260 4.80 6.67 -4.15
CA LYS A 260 4.08 7.49 -3.19
C LYS A 260 3.28 6.61 -2.25
N LEU A 261 3.32 6.93 -0.97
CA LEU A 261 2.52 6.28 0.04
C LEU A 261 1.74 7.31 0.83
N SER A 262 0.46 7.02 1.09
CA SER A 262 -0.47 7.90 1.80
C SER A 262 -0.91 7.25 3.10
N PHE A 263 -1.10 8.08 4.12
CA PHE A 263 -1.42 7.72 5.50
C PHE A 263 -2.57 8.59 6.00
N ASP A 264 -3.31 8.07 6.99
CA ASP A 264 -4.40 8.78 7.66
C ASP A 264 -5.36 9.45 6.68
N LYS A 265 -5.98 8.66 5.79
CA LYS A 265 -6.84 9.17 4.71
C LYS A 265 -6.19 10.24 3.81
N ASN A 266 -4.87 10.12 3.59
CA ASN A 266 -4.06 11.09 2.86
C ASN A 266 -3.86 12.42 3.62
N HIS A 267 -4.02 12.47 4.94
CA HIS A 267 -3.56 13.62 5.75
C HIS A 267 -2.03 13.66 5.86
N LEU A 268 -1.35 12.53 5.68
CA LEU A 268 0.09 12.49 5.51
C LEU A 268 0.41 11.68 4.26
N SER A 269 1.40 12.10 3.49
CA SER A 269 1.94 11.31 2.39
C SER A 269 3.44 11.46 2.29
N VAL A 270 4.08 10.40 1.83
CA VAL A 270 5.51 10.31 1.63
C VAL A 270 5.74 9.89 0.19
N THR A 271 6.45 10.72 -0.57
CA THR A 271 6.83 10.48 -1.95
C THR A 271 8.34 10.37 -2.02
N LEU A 272 8.81 9.24 -2.52
CA LEU A 272 10.23 9.04 -2.76
C LEU A 272 10.51 9.28 -4.25
N TYR A 273 11.54 10.06 -4.54
CA TYR A 273 11.93 10.38 -5.91
C TYR A 273 13.44 10.39 -6.08
N LEU A 274 13.92 10.13 -7.29
CA LEU A 274 15.30 10.32 -7.69
C LEU A 274 15.46 11.70 -8.30
N ASP A 275 16.49 12.41 -7.88
CA ASP A 275 16.95 13.59 -8.59
C ASP A 275 17.80 13.17 -9.80
N ASP A 276 17.22 13.24 -11.00
CA ASP A 276 17.88 12.85 -12.24
C ASP A 276 18.79 13.97 -12.82
N THR A 277 18.83 15.14 -12.17
CA THR A 277 19.66 16.27 -12.62
C THR A 277 21.07 16.26 -12.03
N THR A 278 21.25 15.59 -10.89
CA THR A 278 22.58 15.41 -10.28
C THR A 278 23.25 14.16 -10.82
N LEU A 279 24.56 14.22 -11.04
CA LEU A 279 25.42 13.10 -11.49
C LEU A 279 25.26 11.82 -10.65
N HIS A 280 24.71 11.94 -9.45
CA HIS A 280 24.66 10.88 -8.44
C HIS A 280 23.27 10.23 -8.28
N GLN A 281 22.24 10.67 -9.03
CA GLN A 281 20.86 10.18 -8.92
C GLN A 281 20.40 10.02 -7.46
N SER A 282 20.55 11.07 -6.65
CA SER A 282 20.33 10.96 -5.20
C SER A 282 18.85 10.78 -4.88
N PRO A 283 18.48 9.73 -4.10
CA PRO A 283 17.12 9.54 -3.63
C PRO A 283 16.75 10.59 -2.58
N HIS A 284 15.55 11.15 -2.72
CA HIS A 284 14.97 12.15 -1.84
C HIS A 284 13.59 11.73 -1.36
N LEU A 285 13.24 12.18 -0.15
CA LEU A 285 11.98 11.92 0.51
C LEU A 285 11.20 13.24 0.65
N LEU A 286 10.12 13.37 -0.10
CA LEU A 286 9.14 14.45 0.06
C LEU A 286 8.03 13.98 0.99
N CYS A 287 7.88 14.63 2.14
CA CYS A 287 6.75 14.45 3.03
C CYS A 287 5.77 15.61 2.88
N ARG A 288 4.48 15.29 2.75
CA ARG A 288 3.38 16.24 2.95
C ARG A 288 2.59 15.84 4.18
N TRP A 289 2.21 16.80 5.01
CA TRP A 289 1.24 16.61 6.06
C TRP A 289 0.21 17.74 6.08
N MET A 290 -0.91 17.49 6.75
CA MET A 290 -1.96 18.48 6.98
C MET A 290 -1.86 19.00 8.42
N ASP A 291 -1.99 20.31 8.61
CA ASP A 291 -2.24 20.87 9.94
C ASP A 291 -3.69 20.60 10.41
N LYS A 292 -4.04 21.07 11.61
CA LYS A 292 -5.39 20.93 12.17
C LYS A 292 -6.44 21.70 11.37
N GLN A 293 -6.02 22.70 10.61
CA GLN A 293 -6.86 23.54 9.76
C GLN A 293 -6.96 22.98 8.33
N ASN A 294 -6.41 21.79 8.07
CA ASN A 294 -6.35 21.15 6.75
C ASN A 294 -5.58 21.99 5.71
N ASN A 295 -4.55 22.72 6.15
CA ASN A 295 -3.56 23.33 5.26
C ASN A 295 -2.39 22.37 5.00
N PRO A 296 -1.90 22.28 3.75
CA PRO A 296 -0.79 21.42 3.42
C PRO A 296 0.54 22.05 3.82
N HIS A 297 1.40 21.24 4.42
CA HIS A 297 2.80 21.53 4.66
C HIS A 297 3.67 20.48 3.99
N TYR A 298 4.86 20.89 3.58
CA TYR A 298 5.79 20.04 2.84
C TYR A 298 7.19 20.11 3.43
N SER A 299 7.94 19.01 3.34
CA SER A 299 9.35 18.94 3.70
C SER A 299 10.03 17.95 2.77
N SER A 300 11.22 18.28 2.26
CA SER A 300 11.99 17.42 1.35
C SER A 300 13.43 17.32 1.83
N PHE A 301 13.96 16.11 1.91
CA PHE A 301 15.35 15.84 2.32
C PHE A 301 15.95 14.69 1.52
N GLY A 302 17.26 14.70 1.36
CA GLY A 302 18.00 13.58 0.80
C GLY A 302 17.92 12.38 1.74
N VAL A 303 17.77 11.18 1.21
CA VAL A 303 17.74 9.94 2.04
C VAL A 303 19.03 9.77 2.83
N HIS A 304 20.15 10.28 2.32
CA HIS A 304 21.45 10.28 3.00
C HIS A 304 21.47 11.15 4.28
N GLU A 305 20.58 12.15 4.38
CA GLU A 305 20.45 13.07 5.53
C GLU A 305 19.47 12.55 6.59
N LEU A 306 18.71 11.51 6.26
CA LEU A 306 17.61 11.01 7.08
C LEU A 306 18.00 9.71 7.78
N CYS A 307 17.51 9.52 9.00
CA CYS A 307 17.54 8.22 9.68
C CYS A 307 16.14 7.62 9.70
N ILE A 308 16.05 6.29 9.68
CA ILE A 308 14.76 5.58 9.73
C ILE A 308 14.68 4.74 10.99
N ARG A 309 13.58 4.90 11.74
CA ARG A 309 13.28 4.05 12.90
C ARG A 309 11.79 3.74 12.92
N ARG A 310 11.46 2.51 13.31
CA ARG A 310 10.08 2.12 13.58
C ARG A 310 9.76 2.37 15.06
N HIS A 311 8.66 3.06 15.35
CA HIS A 311 8.17 3.23 16.72
C HIS A 311 6.69 2.78 16.83
N GLY A 312 6.49 1.58 17.37
CA GLY A 312 5.16 0.98 17.53
C GLY A 312 4.46 0.61 16.21
N SER A 313 3.13 0.81 16.18
CA SER A 313 2.23 0.58 15.05
C SER A 313 1.96 1.83 14.20
N ALA A 314 2.54 2.98 14.57
CA ALA A 314 2.22 4.27 13.97
C ALA A 314 2.96 4.45 12.63
N LEU A 315 2.34 3.87 11.61
CA LEU A 315 2.33 4.19 10.17
C LEU A 315 1.40 3.09 9.62
N CYS A 316 0.13 3.43 9.37
CA CYS A 316 -0.88 2.47 8.93
C CYS A 316 -0.62 2.02 7.48
N PHE A 317 0.31 1.10 7.35
CA PHE A 317 0.38 0.18 6.25
C PHE A 317 -0.23 -1.16 6.66
N LYS A 318 -0.82 -1.88 5.72
CA LYS A 318 -0.86 -3.36 5.82
C LYS A 318 0.56 -3.79 6.21
N ARG A 319 0.74 -4.49 7.34
CA ARG A 319 2.00 -4.73 8.08
C ARG A 319 3.28 -4.76 7.23
N TRP A 320 3.23 -5.39 6.06
CA TRP A 320 4.35 -5.52 5.13
C TRP A 320 4.77 -4.23 4.42
N ARG A 321 3.87 -3.31 4.06
CA ARG A 321 4.28 -2.08 3.34
C ARG A 321 5.21 -1.20 4.19
N MET A 322 5.16 -1.26 5.52
CA MET A 322 6.16 -0.60 6.39
C MET A 322 7.53 -1.26 6.28
N VAL A 323 7.57 -2.59 6.27
CA VAL A 323 8.81 -3.35 6.09
C VAL A 323 9.38 -3.08 4.69
N LEU A 324 8.54 -3.09 3.65
CA LEU A 324 8.93 -2.77 2.28
C LEU A 324 9.45 -1.34 2.17
N PHE A 325 8.74 -0.37 2.76
CA PHE A 325 9.21 1.02 2.82
C PHE A 325 10.57 1.12 3.51
N HIS A 326 10.74 0.46 4.67
CA HIS A 326 11.99 0.46 5.41
C HIS A 326 13.13 -0.17 4.62
N CYS A 327 12.94 -1.38 4.09
CA CYS A 327 13.94 -2.06 3.26
C CYS A 327 14.29 -1.25 2.02
N SER A 328 13.31 -0.57 1.40
CA SER A 328 13.56 0.30 0.25
C SER A 328 14.39 1.51 0.62
N PHE A 329 14.05 2.17 1.73
CA PHE A 329 14.79 3.30 2.25
C PHE A 329 16.26 2.93 2.51
N VAL A 330 16.49 1.82 3.21
CA VAL A 330 17.85 1.34 3.51
C VAL A 330 18.60 0.97 2.23
N ALA A 331 17.94 0.27 1.30
CA ALA A 331 18.54 -0.14 0.03
C ALA A 331 18.96 1.06 -0.84
N LEU A 332 18.15 2.12 -0.86
CA LEU A 332 18.45 3.36 -1.57
C LEU A 332 19.52 4.20 -0.87
N LYS A 333 19.46 4.26 0.46
CA LYS A 333 20.50 4.91 1.26
C LYS A 333 21.86 4.25 1.03
N ALA A 334 21.91 2.92 1.06
CA ALA A 334 23.16 2.17 0.90
C ALA A 334 23.81 2.35 -0.47
N ARG A 335 23.00 2.60 -1.51
CA ARG A 335 23.47 2.81 -2.89
C ARG A 335 23.67 4.28 -3.25
N SER A 336 23.32 5.21 -2.34
CA SER A 336 23.53 6.63 -2.58
C SER A 336 24.99 6.99 -2.37
N GLN A 337 25.60 7.60 -3.38
CA GLN A 337 27.00 8.05 -3.33
C GLN A 337 27.26 9.16 -2.29
N LEU A 338 26.19 9.80 -1.80
CA LEU A 338 26.25 10.81 -0.74
C LEU A 338 26.19 10.19 0.67
N THR A 339 25.97 8.87 0.77
CA THR A 339 25.90 8.19 2.06
C THR A 339 27.28 7.67 2.46
N ASN A 340 27.88 8.32 3.45
CA ASN A 340 29.18 7.89 4.00
C ASN A 340 29.06 6.68 4.94
N LEU A 341 28.00 6.66 5.77
CA LEU A 341 27.78 5.61 6.76
C LEU A 341 26.29 5.46 7.04
N ILE A 342 25.82 4.21 7.11
CA ILE A 342 24.47 3.91 7.59
C ILE A 342 24.56 3.52 9.08
N PRO A 343 23.87 4.25 9.97
CA PRO A 343 23.77 3.87 11.38
C PRO A 343 23.27 2.43 11.54
N ARG A 344 23.78 1.70 12.54
CA ARG A 344 23.37 0.30 12.79
C ARG A 344 21.87 0.17 13.00
N ASP A 345 21.26 1.16 13.64
CA ASP A 345 19.83 1.19 13.96
C ASP A 345 18.95 1.30 12.70
N ASP A 346 19.45 1.91 11.62
CA ASP A 346 18.72 2.00 10.35
C ASP A 346 18.55 0.61 9.70
N TYR A 347 19.38 -0.38 10.05
CA TYR A 347 19.21 -1.76 9.58
C TYR A 347 18.22 -2.58 10.42
N ILE A 348 17.73 -2.03 11.53
CA ILE A 348 16.93 -2.76 12.53
C ILE A 348 15.48 -2.26 12.48
N ILE A 349 14.57 -3.17 12.18
CA ILE A 349 13.14 -2.90 12.29
C ILE A 349 12.71 -3.21 13.73
N ALA A 350 12.37 -2.17 14.50
CA ALA A 350 11.89 -2.36 15.86
C ALA A 350 10.65 -3.26 15.92
N GLY A 351 10.61 -4.16 16.91
CA GLY A 351 9.55 -5.15 17.06
C GLY A 351 9.69 -6.38 16.15
N GLU A 352 10.79 -6.50 15.40
CA GLU A 352 11.20 -7.75 14.76
C GLU A 352 12.35 -8.39 15.53
N VAL A 353 12.18 -9.67 15.87
CA VAL A 353 13.22 -10.51 16.44
C VAL A 353 13.75 -11.41 15.34
N LYS A 354 15.06 -11.58 15.36
CA LYS A 354 15.72 -12.48 14.44
C LYS A 354 15.74 -13.88 15.04
N ILE A 355 14.94 -14.77 14.48
CA ILE A 355 14.82 -16.16 14.96
C ILE A 355 15.73 -17.11 14.18
N PHE A 356 16.20 -16.67 13.01
CA PHE A 356 17.24 -17.34 12.26
C PHE A 356 18.26 -16.32 11.77
N GLN A 357 19.48 -16.48 12.25
CA GLN A 357 20.70 -15.97 11.69
C GLN A 357 21.70 -16.98 12.16
N GLY A 358 22.15 -17.85 11.28
CA GLY A 358 22.98 -18.95 11.73
C GLY A 358 24.20 -18.49 12.57
N ASP A 359 24.09 -18.55 13.90
CA ASP A 359 25.19 -18.40 14.84
C ASP A 359 24.78 -18.94 16.22
N ALA A 360 25.66 -19.82 16.71
CA ALA A 360 25.82 -20.38 18.05
C ALA A 360 24.63 -21.11 18.71
N LYS A 361 24.66 -22.46 18.66
CA LYS A 361 24.42 -23.20 19.90
C LYS A 361 25.60 -22.90 20.84
N PRO A 362 25.39 -22.41 22.07
CA PRO A 362 26.46 -22.29 23.04
C PRO A 362 26.99 -23.70 23.33
N GLY A 363 28.29 -23.95 23.09
CA GLY A 363 28.96 -25.20 23.47
C GLY A 363 29.65 -26.00 22.35
N LEU A 364 29.39 -25.72 21.06
CA LEU A 364 30.08 -26.40 19.95
C LEU A 364 30.65 -25.36 18.99
N GLY A 365 31.97 -25.19 18.97
CA GLY A 365 32.72 -24.09 18.35
C GLY A 365 32.64 -23.95 16.82
N LYS A 366 31.56 -24.39 16.16
CA LYS A 366 31.35 -24.23 14.71
C LYS A 366 30.18 -23.29 14.45
N ARG A 367 30.50 -22.07 14.01
CA ARG A 367 29.53 -21.07 13.54
C ARG A 367 28.83 -21.60 12.28
N VAL A 368 27.55 -21.95 12.38
CA VAL A 368 26.76 -22.32 11.21
C VAL A 368 26.15 -21.06 10.67
N THR A 369 26.80 -20.35 9.76
CA THR A 369 26.28 -19.11 9.18
C THR A 369 25.15 -19.39 8.19
N GLY A 370 24.06 -18.62 8.28
CA GLY A 370 22.93 -18.62 7.32
C GLY A 370 23.29 -18.05 5.95
N HIS A 371 24.44 -18.45 5.38
CA HIS A 371 24.89 -18.01 4.08
C HIS A 371 24.27 -18.85 2.98
N ILE A 372 23.76 -18.18 1.96
CA ILE A 372 23.22 -18.78 0.75
C ILE A 372 24.01 -18.32 -0.47
N LEU A 373 24.06 -19.20 -1.48
CA LEU A 373 24.47 -18.87 -2.84
C LEU A 373 23.21 -18.53 -3.62
N ASP A 374 23.08 -17.25 -3.96
CA ASP A 374 21.90 -16.73 -4.61
C ASP A 374 22.24 -15.78 -5.75
N ASP A 375 21.68 -16.06 -6.92
CA ASP A 375 22.02 -15.42 -8.20
C ASP A 375 23.53 -15.35 -8.51
N GLY A 376 24.28 -16.38 -8.10
CA GLY A 376 25.74 -16.45 -8.26
C GLY A 376 26.54 -15.68 -7.20
N PHE A 377 25.89 -15.04 -6.23
CA PHE A 377 26.52 -14.27 -5.18
C PHE A 377 26.31 -14.88 -3.78
N HIS A 378 27.21 -14.56 -2.85
CA HIS A 378 27.06 -14.94 -1.44
C HIS A 378 26.16 -13.93 -0.71
N HIS A 379 25.08 -14.41 -0.11
CA HIS A 379 24.14 -13.60 0.66
C HIS A 379 24.00 -14.12 2.10
N SER A 380 23.62 -13.23 3.01
CA SER A 380 23.17 -13.60 4.35
C SER A 380 21.66 -13.71 4.36
N LEU A 381 21.14 -14.89 4.71
CA LEU A 381 19.72 -15.14 4.89
C LEU A 381 19.35 -15.03 6.37
N PHE A 382 18.23 -14.36 6.62
CA PHE A 382 17.65 -14.20 7.94
C PHE A 382 16.16 -14.57 7.92
N VAL A 383 15.68 -15.10 9.05
CA VAL A 383 14.24 -15.19 9.34
C VAL A 383 13.95 -14.24 10.48
N TYR A 384 13.02 -13.32 10.24
CA TYR A 384 12.52 -12.39 11.24
C TYR A 384 11.08 -12.76 11.60
N GLU A 385 10.81 -12.72 12.90
CA GLU A 385 9.47 -12.80 13.46
C GLU A 385 9.10 -11.43 14.03
N ASN A 386 7.92 -10.93 13.68
CA ASN A 386 7.44 -9.71 14.32
C ASN A 386 6.68 -10.02 15.61
N GLN A 387 7.18 -9.49 16.72
CA GLN A 387 6.80 -9.83 18.10
C GLN A 387 5.32 -9.61 18.42
N GLN A 388 4.65 -8.68 17.76
CA GLN A 388 3.26 -8.34 18.09
C GLN A 388 2.26 -9.30 17.45
N THR A 389 2.63 -9.92 16.34
CA THR A 389 1.66 -10.53 15.44
C THR A 389 2.21 -11.78 14.77
N HIS A 390 3.36 -12.27 15.24
CA HIS A 390 4.02 -13.56 14.93
C HIS A 390 4.29 -13.93 13.47
N THR A 391 3.89 -13.12 12.47
CA THR A 391 4.26 -13.42 11.07
C THR A 391 5.77 -13.42 10.87
N LEU A 392 6.17 -14.35 10.02
CA LEU A 392 7.55 -14.58 9.64
C LEU A 392 7.86 -13.89 8.30
N ARG A 393 9.08 -13.40 8.17
CA ARG A 393 9.61 -12.95 6.87
C ARG A 393 11.01 -13.48 6.65
N LEU A 394 11.28 -13.87 5.42
CA LEU A 394 12.62 -14.13 4.92
C LEU A 394 13.25 -12.82 4.47
N HIS A 395 14.55 -12.68 4.73
CA HIS A 395 15.32 -11.50 4.35
C HIS A 395 16.71 -11.91 3.87
N ALA A 396 17.02 -11.60 2.62
CA ALA A 396 18.37 -11.74 2.09
C ALA A 396 19.04 -10.37 2.04
N ALA A 397 20.28 -10.32 2.50
CA ALA A 397 21.12 -9.14 2.45
C ALA A 397 22.52 -9.49 1.94
N VAL A 398 23.21 -8.48 1.41
CA VAL A 398 24.60 -8.61 0.97
C VAL A 398 25.47 -9.08 2.14
N ALA A 399 26.22 -10.16 1.93
CA ALA A 399 27.03 -10.77 2.99
C ALA A 399 28.27 -9.94 3.35
N ASN A 400 28.98 -9.44 2.34
CA ASN A 400 30.32 -8.84 2.46
C ASN A 400 30.47 -7.59 1.57
N GLY A 401 31.53 -6.82 1.78
CA GLY A 401 31.82 -5.61 1.01
C GLY A 401 31.13 -4.35 1.54
N GLU A 402 31.17 -3.28 0.74
CA GLU A 402 30.65 -1.94 1.10
C GLU A 402 29.14 -1.95 1.35
N LEU A 403 28.39 -2.75 0.59
CA LEU A 403 26.94 -2.89 0.72
C LEU A 403 26.53 -3.91 1.79
N ARG A 404 27.44 -4.39 2.66
CA ARG A 404 27.13 -5.41 3.66
C ARG A 404 25.90 -5.03 4.50
N LYS A 405 24.98 -5.99 4.68
CA LYS A 405 23.63 -5.83 5.30
C LYS A 405 22.61 -5.04 4.48
N CYS A 406 22.96 -4.53 3.30
CA CYS A 406 21.99 -3.94 2.40
C CYS A 406 20.96 -5.00 1.98
N PRO A 407 19.65 -4.71 2.08
CA PRO A 407 18.59 -5.57 1.55
C PRO A 407 18.79 -5.87 0.06
N ILE A 408 18.60 -7.13 -0.30
CA ILE A 408 18.53 -7.60 -1.70
C ILE A 408 17.10 -8.00 -2.01
N TRP A 409 16.51 -8.84 -1.16
CA TRP A 409 15.09 -9.14 -1.24
C TRP A 409 14.50 -9.47 0.13
N THR A 410 13.18 -9.36 0.24
CA THR A 410 12.42 -9.87 1.38
C THR A 410 11.18 -10.60 0.88
N ALA A 411 10.72 -11.58 1.63
CA ALA A 411 9.51 -12.33 1.33
C ALA A 411 8.75 -12.58 2.62
N PHE A 412 7.43 -12.48 2.58
CA PHE A 412 6.58 -12.75 3.74
C PHE A 412 6.05 -14.17 3.65
N ILE A 413 6.15 -14.90 4.76
CA ILE A 413 5.50 -16.20 4.85
C ILE A 413 4.06 -15.97 5.27
N THR A 414 3.13 -16.45 4.45
CA THR A 414 1.70 -16.33 4.70
C THR A 414 1.23 -17.37 5.71
N ASP A 415 0.14 -17.08 6.43
CA ASP A 415 -0.45 -18.04 7.36
C ASP A 415 -0.83 -19.35 6.65
N LEU A 416 -1.32 -19.26 5.41
CA LEU A 416 -1.61 -20.42 4.55
C LEU A 416 -0.39 -21.29 4.27
N GLN A 417 0.78 -20.66 4.06
CA GLN A 417 2.02 -21.40 3.88
C GLN A 417 2.41 -22.10 5.18
N VAL A 418 2.41 -21.41 6.32
CA VAL A 418 2.78 -22.01 7.61
C VAL A 418 1.91 -23.21 7.96
N THR A 419 0.62 -23.19 7.61
CA THR A 419 -0.30 -24.32 7.85
C THR A 419 -0.20 -25.48 6.85
N SER A 420 0.60 -25.32 5.79
CA SER A 420 0.86 -26.41 4.84
C SER A 420 2.08 -27.19 5.28
N ASP A 421 2.08 -28.51 5.13
CA ASP A 421 3.28 -29.32 5.36
C ASP A 421 4.17 -29.43 4.12
N THR A 422 3.74 -28.85 2.99
CA THR A 422 4.38 -29.08 1.68
C THR A 422 4.96 -27.84 1.02
N TRP A 423 4.80 -26.66 1.64
CA TRP A 423 5.35 -25.41 1.11
C TRP A 423 6.88 -25.34 1.23
N LEU A 424 7.45 -26.07 2.18
CA LEU A 424 8.89 -26.12 2.44
C LEU A 424 9.39 -27.55 2.40
N ALA A 425 10.36 -27.84 1.53
CA ALA A 425 10.88 -29.19 1.34
C ALA A 425 12.41 -29.23 1.31
N ARG A 426 13.01 -30.19 2.02
CA ARG A 426 14.44 -30.49 1.88
C ARG A 426 14.67 -31.31 0.62
N HIS A 427 15.48 -30.79 -0.29
CA HIS A 427 15.78 -31.50 -1.55
C HIS A 427 17.19 -32.15 -1.54
N SER A 428 18.17 -31.50 -0.92
CA SER A 428 19.51 -32.07 -0.78
C SER A 428 20.20 -31.54 0.47
N ARG A 429 21.40 -32.03 0.80
CA ARG A 429 22.18 -31.55 1.95
C ARG A 429 22.26 -30.02 2.03
N HIS A 430 22.33 -29.32 0.91
CA HIS A 430 22.49 -27.86 0.83
C HIS A 430 21.27 -27.11 0.31
N ARG A 431 20.23 -27.80 -0.21
CA ARG A 431 19.14 -27.15 -0.96
C ARG A 431 17.80 -27.36 -0.29
N VAL A 432 17.08 -26.26 -0.11
CA VAL A 432 15.70 -26.21 0.39
C VAL A 432 14.83 -25.54 -0.65
N TRP A 433 13.67 -26.11 -0.93
CA TRP A 433 12.69 -25.55 -1.86
C TRP A 433 11.54 -24.91 -1.11
N VAL A 434 11.11 -23.74 -1.60
CA VAL A 434 10.03 -22.95 -1.04
C VAL A 434 8.97 -22.70 -2.13
N LYS A 435 7.74 -23.14 -1.90
CA LYS A 435 6.61 -22.93 -2.80
C LYS A 435 5.94 -21.58 -2.54
N ASP A 436 5.38 -21.01 -3.61
CA ASP A 436 4.59 -19.77 -3.59
C ASP A 436 5.31 -18.59 -2.91
N LEU A 437 6.64 -18.56 -3.04
CA LEU A 437 7.44 -17.50 -2.44
C LEU A 437 7.42 -16.24 -3.33
N HIS A 438 6.78 -15.19 -2.84
CA HIS A 438 6.76 -13.90 -3.50
C HIS A 438 7.90 -13.01 -2.98
N LEU A 439 8.87 -12.71 -3.85
CA LEU A 439 10.02 -11.88 -3.53
C LEU A 439 9.77 -10.40 -3.84
N TYR A 440 10.04 -9.54 -2.86
CA TYR A 440 10.20 -8.11 -3.07
C TYR A 440 11.68 -7.78 -3.18
N VAL A 441 12.12 -7.41 -4.38
CA VAL A 441 13.53 -7.21 -4.73
C VAL A 441 13.92 -5.73 -4.67
N PHE A 442 15.09 -5.44 -4.12
CA PHE A 442 15.61 -4.10 -3.81
C PHE A 442 16.87 -3.72 -4.62
N CYS A 443 17.10 -4.36 -5.77
CA CYS A 443 18.13 -4.02 -6.74
C CYS A 443 17.73 -4.44 -8.16
N ASP A 444 18.28 -3.75 -9.17
CA ASP A 444 17.94 -4.00 -10.57
C ASP A 444 18.72 -5.19 -11.14
N GLU A 445 19.88 -5.52 -10.54
CA GLU A 445 20.78 -6.58 -11.03
C GLU A 445 20.36 -7.99 -10.62
N TYR A 446 19.40 -8.14 -9.70
CA TYR A 446 19.01 -9.46 -9.17
C TYR A 446 18.07 -10.21 -10.13
N SER A 447 18.48 -11.42 -10.51
CA SER A 447 17.72 -12.32 -11.37
C SER A 447 17.14 -13.50 -10.61
N ARG A 448 15.81 -13.49 -10.44
CA ARG A 448 15.08 -14.66 -9.87
C ARG A 448 15.21 -15.93 -10.72
N ARG A 449 15.55 -15.80 -12.01
CA ARG A 449 15.47 -16.91 -12.98
C ARG A 449 16.44 -18.05 -12.64
N ALA A 450 17.56 -17.73 -12.00
CA ALA A 450 18.53 -18.73 -11.56
C ALA A 450 17.97 -19.67 -10.49
N GLN A 451 17.00 -19.20 -9.71
CA GLN A 451 16.50 -19.89 -8.50
C GLN A 451 15.10 -20.44 -8.62
N VAL A 452 14.33 -19.98 -9.60
CA VAL A 452 13.01 -20.54 -9.87
C VAL A 452 13.18 -21.82 -10.67
N ARG A 453 12.63 -22.92 -10.17
CA ARG A 453 12.67 -24.24 -10.80
C ARG A 453 11.53 -24.40 -11.82
N LYS A 454 11.57 -25.52 -12.57
CA LYS A 454 10.62 -25.82 -13.65
C LYS A 454 9.15 -25.83 -13.19
N HIS A 455 8.89 -26.16 -11.92
CA HIS A 455 7.54 -26.18 -11.35
C HIS A 455 7.23 -24.94 -10.49
N GLY A 456 8.07 -23.90 -10.56
CA GLY A 456 7.83 -22.59 -9.94
C GLY A 456 8.36 -22.45 -8.52
N GLU A 457 8.94 -23.51 -7.93
CA GLU A 457 9.53 -23.44 -6.59
C GLU A 457 10.79 -22.58 -6.57
N PHE A 458 10.98 -21.86 -5.47
CA PHE A 458 12.17 -21.07 -5.22
C PHE A 458 13.20 -21.90 -4.46
N GLU A 459 14.41 -22.03 -5.00
CA GLU A 459 15.50 -22.76 -4.35
C GLU A 459 16.38 -21.86 -3.50
N LEU A 460 16.49 -22.21 -2.21
CA LEU A 460 17.51 -21.70 -1.30
C LEU A 460 18.69 -22.67 -1.27
N ASN A 461 19.84 -22.22 -1.76
CA ASN A 461 21.08 -23.00 -1.77
C ASN A 461 22.03 -22.54 -0.66
N PHE A 462 22.09 -23.27 0.44
CA PHE A 462 22.91 -22.97 1.61
C PHE A 462 24.36 -23.40 1.40
N VAL A 463 25.30 -22.51 1.76
CA VAL A 463 26.74 -22.82 1.73
C VAL A 463 27.07 -24.00 2.65
N HIS A 464 26.36 -24.12 3.78
CA HIS A 464 26.55 -25.20 4.76
C HIS A 464 25.27 -26.00 4.96
N GLY A 465 25.34 -27.32 4.88
CA GLY A 465 24.16 -28.17 5.06
C GLY A 465 23.52 -28.05 6.44
N ALA A 466 24.33 -27.86 7.48
CA ALA A 466 23.83 -27.59 8.84
C ALA A 466 22.97 -26.31 8.91
N ALA A 467 23.21 -25.33 8.03
CA ALA A 467 22.40 -24.12 7.97
C ALA A 467 21.03 -24.39 7.32
N ALA A 468 20.97 -25.33 6.37
CA ALA A 468 19.71 -25.80 5.80
C ALA A 468 18.89 -26.59 6.84
N ASP A 469 19.54 -27.42 7.67
CA ASP A 469 18.88 -28.12 8.78
C ASP A 469 18.29 -27.12 9.78
N ALA A 470 19.11 -26.16 10.24
CA ALA A 470 18.71 -25.12 11.18
C ALA A 470 17.61 -24.20 10.62
N PHE A 471 17.58 -23.97 9.31
CA PHE A 471 16.54 -23.20 8.66
C PHE A 471 15.19 -23.92 8.68
N ILE A 472 15.18 -25.22 8.37
CA ILE A 472 13.95 -26.03 8.39
C ILE A 472 13.40 -26.15 9.81
N SER A 473 14.27 -26.33 10.81
CA SER A 473 13.84 -26.46 12.21
C SER A 473 13.15 -25.22 12.77
N VAL A 474 13.31 -24.05 12.14
CA VAL A 474 12.56 -22.83 12.51
C VAL A 474 11.07 -22.97 12.21
N PHE A 475 10.71 -23.74 11.18
CA PHE A 475 9.33 -23.93 10.74
C PHE A 475 8.75 -25.28 11.18
N TYR A 476 9.60 -26.30 11.33
CA TYR A 476 9.24 -27.63 11.84
C TYR A 476 10.19 -28.00 13.00
N PRO A 477 9.93 -27.51 14.22
CA PRO A 477 10.69 -27.94 15.39
C PRO A 477 10.55 -29.46 15.53
N LEU A 478 11.67 -30.18 15.74
CA LEU A 478 11.60 -31.59 16.08
C LEU A 478 10.95 -31.70 17.47
N ASP A 479 9.85 -32.44 17.59
CA ASP A 479 9.22 -32.72 18.88
C ASP A 479 10.23 -33.38 19.82
N SER A 480 10.62 -32.65 20.86
CA SER A 480 11.62 -33.07 21.85
C SER A 480 11.15 -34.23 22.75
N ASP A 481 9.95 -34.76 22.55
CA ASP A 481 9.36 -35.77 23.43
C ASP A 481 9.60 -37.21 22.96
N SER A 482 10.20 -37.41 21.78
CA SER A 482 10.42 -38.74 21.20
C SER A 482 11.77 -39.39 21.53
N GLU A 483 12.67 -38.71 22.25
CA GLU A 483 13.95 -39.30 22.73
C GLU A 483 13.83 -39.95 24.13
N SER A 484 12.72 -39.75 24.85
CA SER A 484 12.50 -40.30 26.20
C SER A 484 12.03 -41.76 26.24
N GLU A 485 11.55 -42.32 25.12
CA GLU A 485 11.01 -43.70 25.07
C GLU A 485 12.02 -44.76 24.58
N ARG A 486 13.23 -44.36 24.14
CA ARG A 486 14.28 -45.31 23.68
C ARG A 486 15.38 -45.59 24.72
N ALA A 487 15.21 -45.14 25.96
CA ALA A 487 16.17 -45.35 27.04
C ALA A 487 15.78 -46.45 28.04
N ILE A 488 14.74 -47.25 27.76
CA ILE A 488 14.34 -48.41 28.59
C ILE A 488 14.21 -49.64 27.70
N GLU A 489 15.28 -50.00 26.99
CA GLU A 489 15.41 -51.34 26.38
C GLU A 489 16.89 -51.61 26.07
N ASP A 490 17.74 -51.53 27.10
CA ASP A 490 19.09 -52.10 27.05
C ASP A 490 19.53 -52.49 28.46
N MET A 491 19.02 -53.63 28.92
CA MET A 491 19.58 -54.38 30.05
C MET A 491 20.06 -55.73 29.51
N PRO A 492 21.37 -56.03 29.54
CA PRO A 492 21.89 -57.28 29.01
C PRO A 492 21.59 -58.45 29.95
N GLY A 493 21.11 -59.54 29.36
CA GLY A 493 20.85 -60.80 30.05
C GLY A 493 22.11 -61.36 30.72
N HIS A 494 22.00 -61.62 32.02
CA HIS A 494 22.99 -62.39 32.75
C HIS A 494 22.86 -63.86 32.39
N ALA A 495 23.93 -64.39 31.79
CA ALA A 495 24.14 -65.80 31.52
C ALA A 495 24.27 -66.60 32.84
N SER A 496 23.66 -67.78 32.83
CA SER A 496 23.86 -68.84 33.82
C SER A 496 25.23 -69.50 33.63
N ALA A 497 25.97 -69.71 34.71
CA ALA A 497 27.02 -70.72 34.79
C ALA A 497 27.04 -71.34 36.20
N GLU A 498 27.01 -72.66 36.17
CA GLU A 498 27.08 -73.70 37.21
C GLU A 498 28.07 -73.45 38.37
N LEU A 499 27.61 -73.62 39.62
CA LEU A 499 27.88 -74.77 40.50
C LEU A 499 27.07 -74.69 41.80
#